data_AF-A0A371P1G7-F1
#
_entry.id   AF-A0A371P1G7-F1
#
_cell.length_a   1.000
_cell.length_b   1.000
_cell.length_c   1.000
_cell.angle_alpha   90.00
_cell.angle_beta   90.00
_cell.angle_gamma   90.00
#
_symmetry.space_group_name_H-M   'P 1'
#
loop_
_entity.id
_entity.type
_entity.pdbx_description
1 polymer ?
#
loop_
_entity_poly.entity_id
_entity_poly.type
_entity_poly.pdbx_seq_one_letter_code
_entity_poly.pdbx_strand_id
1 'polypeptide(L)'
;MGFMDKIVSKLTPTPPDYAAEMNQVLPAGDAYLAHCLVVPSAFERGGSGGSGANRLLGKAVDAASTAVSGARHVGGGEGSIAHGLSRAADLRVFVIGTSSVSWWDFGYNGSQLPPEHGHIIARSDVVSFVDTGQTAQGGVPVARITFADDSFFDYRLMDKPDTDFWNVAAQL
;
A
#
# COMPACT_ATOMS: atom_id res chain seq x y z
N MET A 1 13.89 -1.02 33.09
CA MET A 1 14.21 -0.90 31.65
C MET A 1 15.70 -1.13 31.46
N GLY A 2 16.06 -2.09 30.62
CA GLY A 2 17.45 -2.49 30.40
C GLY A 2 18.19 -1.57 29.43
N PHE A 3 19.51 -1.63 29.43
CA PHE A 3 20.38 -0.91 28.48
C PHE A 3 20.06 -1.27 27.01
N MET A 4 19.66 -2.52 26.77
CA MET A 4 19.23 -2.99 25.44
C MET A 4 17.91 -2.35 24.99
N ASP A 5 16.94 -2.13 25.88
CA ASP A 5 15.68 -1.44 25.55
C ASP A 5 15.94 0.00 25.07
N LYS A 6 16.91 0.69 25.68
CA LYS A 6 17.31 2.06 25.30
C LYS A 6 18.04 2.14 23.96
N ILE A 7 18.71 1.07 23.55
CA ILE A 7 19.39 1.00 22.25
C ILE A 7 18.37 0.66 21.16
N VAL A 8 17.49 -0.30 21.41
CA VAL A 8 16.40 -0.65 20.48
C VAL A 8 15.47 0.54 20.27
N SER A 9 15.05 1.24 21.33
CA SER A 9 14.19 2.43 21.23
C SER A 9 14.84 3.61 20.48
N LYS A 10 16.17 3.65 20.38
CA LYS A 10 16.91 4.65 19.59
C LYS A 10 17.08 4.24 18.12
N LEU A 11 16.88 2.96 17.80
CA LEU A 11 17.08 2.38 16.48
C LEU A 11 15.75 2.17 15.73
N THR A 12 14.63 2.05 16.44
CA THR A 12 13.29 2.16 15.85
C THR A 12 12.80 3.60 16.01
N PRO A 13 12.83 4.43 14.95
CA PRO A 13 12.24 5.75 15.02
C PRO A 13 10.77 5.63 15.43
N THR A 14 10.34 6.51 16.33
CA THR A 14 8.93 6.65 16.66
C THR A 14 8.20 7.08 15.38
N PRO A 15 7.11 6.40 14.99
CA PRO A 15 6.32 6.85 13.86
C PRO A 15 5.87 8.30 14.09
N PRO A 16 5.87 9.15 13.05
CA PRO A 16 5.34 10.50 13.15
C PRO A 16 3.84 10.45 13.41
N ASP A 17 3.29 11.55 13.88
CA ASP A 17 1.84 11.72 13.95
C ASP A 17 1.29 11.91 12.53
N TYR A 18 0.99 10.79 11.87
CA TYR A 18 0.50 10.80 10.48
C TYR A 18 -0.76 11.67 10.33
N ALA A 19 -1.64 11.73 11.32
CA ALA A 19 -2.83 12.56 11.24
C ALA A 19 -2.47 14.06 11.22
N ALA A 20 -1.56 14.49 12.10
CA ALA A 20 -1.09 15.87 12.13
C ALA A 20 -0.35 16.27 10.85
N GLU A 21 0.47 15.36 10.31
CA GLU A 21 1.21 15.60 9.06
C GLU A 21 0.28 15.65 7.84
N MET A 22 -0.68 14.72 7.74
CA MET A 22 -1.62 14.69 6.61
C MET A 22 -2.52 15.92 6.57
N ASN A 23 -2.96 16.45 7.71
CA ASN A 23 -3.73 17.69 7.73
C ASN A 23 -2.96 18.91 7.18
N GLN A 24 -1.63 18.83 7.05
CA GLN A 24 -0.81 19.91 6.47
C GLN A 24 -0.57 19.75 4.96
N VAL A 25 -0.56 18.52 4.45
CA VAL A 25 -0.15 18.23 3.07
C VAL A 25 -1.29 17.75 2.17
N LEU A 26 -2.44 17.38 2.73
CA LEU A 26 -3.62 17.06 1.94
C LEU A 26 -4.09 18.28 1.12
N PRO A 27 -4.71 18.06 -0.05
CA PRO A 27 -5.25 19.14 -0.87
C PRO A 27 -6.18 20.07 -0.07
N ALA A 28 -6.19 21.36 -0.43
CA ALA A 28 -7.05 22.32 0.24
C ALA A 28 -8.52 21.89 0.17
N GLY A 29 -9.18 21.85 1.34
CA GLY A 29 -10.57 21.39 1.45
C GLY A 29 -10.73 19.89 1.71
N ASP A 30 -9.64 19.11 1.73
CA ASP A 30 -9.65 17.71 2.11
C ASP A 30 -9.10 17.50 3.53
N ALA A 31 -9.96 17.04 4.43
CA ALA A 31 -9.57 16.73 5.81
C ALA A 31 -9.24 15.25 5.98
N TYR A 32 -8.22 14.98 6.80
CA TYR A 32 -7.84 13.63 7.18
C TYR A 32 -8.96 12.93 7.98
N LEU A 33 -9.24 11.66 7.67
CA LEU A 33 -10.18 10.84 8.43
C LEU A 33 -9.49 9.62 9.08
N ALA A 34 -8.70 8.87 8.32
CA ALA A 34 -8.02 7.67 8.82
C ALA A 34 -6.79 7.33 7.98
N HIS A 35 -5.89 6.50 8.54
CA HIS A 35 -4.81 5.88 7.77
C HIS A 35 -4.52 4.44 8.16
N CYS A 36 -3.78 3.75 7.29
CA CYS A 36 -3.11 2.49 7.59
C CYS A 36 -1.82 2.35 6.78
N LEU A 37 -0.96 1.40 7.13
CA LEU A 37 0.28 1.13 6.39
C LEU A 37 0.06 0.01 5.37
N VAL A 38 0.33 0.32 4.10
CA VAL A 38 0.13 -0.61 3.00
C VAL A 38 1.40 -0.84 2.19
N VAL A 39 1.54 -2.06 1.68
CA VAL A 39 2.48 -2.39 0.60
C VAL A 39 1.68 -3.02 -0.52
N PRO A 40 1.88 -2.67 -1.81
CA PRO A 40 1.22 -3.35 -2.91
C PRO A 40 1.32 -4.87 -2.77
N SER A 41 0.25 -5.63 -3.02
CA SER A 41 0.33 -7.10 -3.06
C SER A 41 0.89 -7.60 -4.39
N ALA A 42 0.77 -6.78 -5.44
CA ALA A 42 1.17 -7.07 -6.81
C ALA A 42 2.65 -6.83 -7.12
N PHE A 43 3.50 -6.60 -6.11
CA PHE A 43 4.92 -6.31 -6.33
C PHE A 43 5.68 -7.52 -6.88
N GLU A 44 6.58 -7.24 -7.82
CA GLU A 44 7.43 -8.25 -8.43
C GLU A 44 8.42 -8.76 -7.38
N ARG A 45 8.32 -10.06 -7.02
CA ARG A 45 9.41 -10.70 -6.28
C ARG A 45 10.53 -10.92 -7.29
N GLY A 46 11.58 -10.10 -7.23
CA GLY A 46 12.78 -10.28 -8.03
C GLY A 46 13.29 -11.71 -7.90
N GLY A 47 13.09 -12.52 -8.94
CA GLY A 47 13.51 -13.90 -8.99
C GLY A 47 15.03 -13.96 -8.94
N SER A 48 15.58 -14.69 -7.98
CA SER A 48 16.98 -15.11 -7.98
C SER A 48 17.17 -16.19 -9.07
N GLY A 49 17.10 -15.79 -10.34
CA GLY A 49 17.30 -16.65 -11.49
C GLY A 49 18.78 -16.95 -11.71
N GLY A 50 19.18 -18.20 -11.43
CA GLY A 50 20.55 -18.70 -11.57
C GLY A 50 21.20 -18.48 -12.94
N SER A 51 22.52 -18.60 -12.98
CA SER A 51 23.37 -18.38 -14.15
C SER A 51 23.31 -19.53 -15.18
N GLY A 52 23.04 -19.24 -16.46
CA GLY A 52 23.18 -20.18 -17.59
C GLY A 52 22.15 -19.98 -18.72
N ALA A 53 22.14 -20.85 -19.74
CA ALA A 53 21.17 -20.85 -20.85
C ALA A 53 19.70 -20.99 -20.39
N ASN A 54 19.49 -21.51 -19.17
CA ASN A 54 18.21 -21.53 -18.48
C ASN A 54 17.72 -20.15 -18.02
N ARG A 55 18.50 -19.07 -18.20
CA ARG A 55 18.15 -17.70 -17.81
C ARG A 55 17.04 -17.10 -18.69
N LEU A 56 16.96 -17.44 -19.97
CA LEU A 56 15.87 -16.95 -20.83
C LEU A 56 14.54 -17.65 -20.53
N LEU A 57 14.58 -18.96 -20.31
CA LEU A 57 13.43 -19.75 -19.84
C LEU A 57 13.02 -19.32 -18.43
N GLY A 58 13.98 -19.13 -17.52
CA GLY A 58 13.76 -18.60 -16.17
C GLY A 58 13.13 -17.22 -16.20
N LYS A 59 13.65 -16.28 -17.01
CA LYS A 59 13.05 -14.95 -17.19
C LYS A 59 11.63 -15.00 -17.74
N ALA A 60 11.34 -15.89 -18.68
CA ALA A 60 9.99 -16.03 -19.23
C ALA A 60 9.02 -16.62 -18.19
N VAL A 61 9.47 -17.59 -17.39
CA VAL A 61 8.70 -18.17 -16.28
C VAL A 61 8.52 -17.15 -15.15
N ASP A 62 9.55 -16.38 -14.81
CA ASP A 62 9.49 -15.31 -13.81
C ASP A 62 8.57 -14.19 -14.27
N ALA A 63 8.63 -13.79 -15.55
CA ALA A 63 7.71 -12.81 -16.14
C ALA A 63 6.27 -13.34 -16.17
N ALA A 64 6.05 -14.60 -16.54
CA ALA A 64 4.74 -15.22 -16.50
C ALA A 64 4.21 -15.36 -15.06
N SER A 65 5.05 -15.73 -14.10
CA SER A 65 4.70 -15.81 -12.68
C SER A 65 4.36 -14.43 -12.11
N THR A 66 5.12 -13.41 -12.51
CA THR A 66 4.89 -12.01 -12.16
C THR A 66 3.60 -11.48 -12.80
N ALA A 67 3.32 -11.86 -14.05
CA ALA A 67 2.06 -11.53 -14.73
C ALA A 67 0.85 -12.22 -14.07
N VAL A 68 0.98 -13.50 -13.69
CA VAL A 68 -0.06 -14.26 -12.98
C VAL A 68 -0.27 -13.72 -11.56
N SER A 69 0.79 -13.36 -10.85
CA SER A 69 0.70 -12.72 -9.53
C SER A 69 0.11 -11.31 -9.64
N GLY A 70 0.47 -10.56 -10.68
CA GLY A 70 -0.12 -9.26 -11.00
C GLY A 70 -1.60 -9.37 -11.30
N ALA A 71 -2.02 -10.30 -12.16
CA ALA A 71 -3.42 -10.52 -12.52
C ALA A 71 -4.32 -10.96 -11.34
N ARG A 72 -3.73 -11.48 -10.26
CA ARG A 72 -4.48 -11.82 -9.03
C ARG A 72 -4.75 -10.60 -8.14
N HIS A 73 -3.87 -9.61 -8.20
CA HIS A 73 -3.80 -8.49 -7.25
C HIS A 73 -4.04 -7.12 -7.89
N VAL A 74 -4.11 -7.05 -9.21
CA VAL A 74 -4.52 -5.88 -9.98
C VAL A 74 -5.52 -6.36 -11.04
N GLY A 75 -6.74 -5.87 -10.95
CA GLY A 75 -7.78 -6.09 -11.96
C GLY A 75 -8.09 -4.81 -12.71
N GLY A 76 -8.72 -4.95 -13.88
CA GLY A 76 -9.00 -3.84 -14.79
C GLY A 76 -8.16 -3.94 -16.08
N GLY A 77 -8.64 -3.24 -17.12
CA GLY A 77 -7.95 -3.14 -18.40
C GLY A 77 -6.86 -2.07 -18.40
N GLU A 78 -6.08 -2.01 -19.48
CA GLU A 78 -5.13 -0.91 -19.72
C GLU A 78 -5.86 0.44 -19.64
N GLY A 79 -5.25 1.40 -18.94
CA GLY A 79 -5.82 2.73 -18.72
C GLY A 79 -6.81 2.82 -17.54
N SER A 80 -7.08 1.74 -16.82
CA SER A 80 -7.88 1.78 -15.59
C SER A 80 -7.12 2.47 -14.45
N ILE A 81 -7.87 2.93 -13.45
CA ILE A 81 -7.34 3.58 -12.24
C ILE A 81 -6.31 2.67 -11.57
N ALA A 82 -6.63 1.38 -11.38
CA ALA A 82 -5.73 0.42 -10.75
C ALA A 82 -4.37 0.25 -11.48
N HIS A 83 -4.34 0.34 -12.81
CA HIS A 83 -3.08 0.27 -13.58
C HIS A 83 -2.23 1.54 -13.48
N GLY A 84 -2.83 2.66 -13.05
CA GLY A 84 -2.11 3.90 -12.75
C GLY A 84 -1.39 3.89 -11.39
N LEU A 85 -1.69 2.92 -10.52
CA LEU A 85 -1.10 2.84 -9.18
C LEU A 85 0.30 2.20 -9.19
N SER A 86 1.19 2.73 -8.34
CA SER A 86 2.52 2.16 -8.14
C SER A 86 2.47 0.72 -7.65
N ARG A 87 3.29 -0.13 -8.28
CA ARG A 87 3.50 -1.54 -7.92
C ARG A 87 4.85 -1.78 -7.22
N ALA A 88 5.59 -0.71 -6.93
CA ALA A 88 6.84 -0.80 -6.18
C ALA A 88 6.57 -1.37 -4.78
N ALA A 89 7.47 -2.22 -4.27
CA ALA A 89 7.34 -2.88 -2.97
C ALA A 89 7.61 -1.94 -1.78
N ASP A 90 7.22 -0.68 -1.91
CA ASP A 90 7.48 0.37 -0.92
C ASP A 90 6.34 0.42 0.10
N LEU A 91 6.72 0.70 1.35
CA LEU A 91 5.76 1.03 2.39
C LEU A 91 5.11 2.38 2.06
N ARG A 92 3.77 2.41 2.05
CA ARG A 92 2.99 3.63 1.84
C ARG A 92 2.06 3.84 3.02
N VAL A 93 1.83 5.10 3.36
CA VAL A 93 0.72 5.48 4.23
C VAL A 93 -0.53 5.64 3.36
N PHE A 94 -1.39 4.64 3.52
CA PHE A 94 -2.82 4.60 3.24
C PHE A 94 -3.63 5.74 3.83
N VAL A 95 -4.10 6.78 3.13
CA VAL A 95 -4.89 7.85 3.76
C VAL A 95 -6.28 7.98 3.16
N ILE A 96 -7.31 7.95 4.01
CA ILE A 96 -8.68 8.30 3.65
C ILE A 96 -8.95 9.73 4.11
N GLY A 97 -9.26 10.60 3.15
CA GLY A 97 -9.74 11.95 3.37
C GLY A 97 -11.25 12.09 3.20
N THR A 98 -11.77 13.28 3.47
CA THR A 98 -13.16 13.65 3.22
C THR A 98 -13.58 13.58 1.76
N SER A 99 -12.66 13.87 0.83
CA SER A 99 -12.92 13.99 -0.60
C SER A 99 -11.98 13.16 -1.47
N SER A 100 -10.91 12.61 -0.89
CA SER A 100 -9.94 11.79 -1.62
C SER A 100 -9.46 10.57 -0.84
N VAL A 101 -8.82 9.67 -1.55
CA VAL A 101 -8.01 8.57 -1.01
C VAL A 101 -6.62 8.71 -1.60
N SER A 102 -5.58 8.55 -0.77
CA SER A 102 -4.21 8.87 -1.18
C SER A 102 -3.14 7.97 -0.58
N TRP A 103 -1.97 7.95 -1.24
CA TRP A 103 -0.80 7.16 -0.86
C TRP A 103 0.41 8.07 -0.69
N TRP A 104 1.08 7.98 0.45
CA TRP A 104 2.21 8.84 0.79
C TRP A 104 3.45 8.03 1.16
N ASP A 105 4.62 8.51 0.73
CA ASP A 105 5.91 7.95 1.12
C ASP A 105 6.43 8.66 2.37
N PHE A 106 6.63 7.90 3.44
CA PHE A 106 7.34 8.36 4.62
C PHE A 106 8.71 7.69 4.72
N GLY A 107 9.27 7.26 3.59
CA GLY A 107 10.51 6.51 3.51
C GLY A 107 10.39 5.11 4.09
N TYR A 108 11.48 4.35 3.97
CA TYR A 108 11.54 2.92 4.32
C TYR A 108 11.06 2.58 5.74
N ASN A 109 11.24 3.50 6.69
CA ASN A 109 10.89 3.31 8.10
C ASN A 109 9.63 4.07 8.53
N GLY A 110 8.93 4.72 7.60
CA GLY A 110 7.71 5.47 7.89
C GLY A 110 7.93 6.77 8.68
N SER A 111 9.13 7.36 8.67
CA SER A 111 9.45 8.55 9.49
C SER A 111 10.00 9.75 8.72
N GLN A 112 10.11 9.67 7.39
CA GLN A 112 10.56 10.79 6.55
C GLN A 112 9.52 11.91 6.56
N LEU A 113 9.98 13.13 6.88
CA LEU A 113 9.21 14.36 6.81
C LEU A 113 9.98 15.42 5.99
N PRO A 114 9.32 16.16 5.09
CA PRO A 114 7.93 15.96 4.66
C PRO A 114 7.77 14.66 3.88
N PRO A 115 6.56 14.07 3.88
CA PRO A 115 6.29 12.88 3.09
C PRO A 115 6.30 13.20 1.58
N GLU A 116 6.71 12.24 0.77
CA GLU A 116 6.61 12.36 -0.69
C GLU A 116 5.22 11.95 -1.16
N HIS A 117 4.67 12.75 -2.07
CA HIS A 117 3.37 12.47 -2.65
C HIS A 117 3.46 11.27 -3.61
N GLY A 118 2.63 10.25 -3.38
CA GLY A 118 2.43 9.14 -4.31
C GLY A 118 1.29 9.42 -5.26
N HIS A 119 0.09 8.98 -4.87
CA HIS A 119 -1.12 9.09 -5.68
C HIS A 119 -2.28 9.68 -4.86
N ILE A 120 -3.18 10.40 -5.52
CA ILE A 120 -4.45 10.86 -4.96
C ILE A 120 -5.54 10.47 -5.96
N ILE A 121 -6.62 9.88 -5.45
CA ILE A 121 -7.81 9.50 -6.21
C ILE A 121 -9.01 10.16 -5.54
N ALA A 122 -9.94 10.71 -6.33
CA ALA A 122 -11.16 11.28 -5.78
C ALA A 122 -11.96 10.17 -5.08
N ARG A 123 -12.52 10.47 -3.90
CA ARG A 123 -13.28 9.49 -3.15
C ARG A 123 -14.51 8.99 -3.93
N SER A 124 -15.06 9.82 -4.82
CA SER A 124 -16.13 9.42 -5.76
C SER A 124 -15.74 8.32 -6.74
N ASP A 125 -14.44 8.12 -6.98
CA ASP A 125 -13.93 7.11 -7.89
C ASP A 125 -13.55 5.81 -7.14
N VAL A 126 -13.74 5.76 -5.82
CA VAL A 126 -13.50 4.59 -4.97
C VAL A 126 -14.84 3.98 -4.58
N VAL A 127 -14.99 2.68 -4.81
CA VAL A 127 -16.21 1.91 -4.48
C VAL A 127 -16.10 1.25 -3.12
N SER A 128 -14.90 0.77 -2.74
CA SER A 128 -14.71 0.13 -1.44
C SER A 128 -13.23 -0.06 -1.10
N PHE A 129 -12.94 -0.16 0.20
CA PHE A 129 -11.69 -0.70 0.73
C PHE A 129 -12.00 -1.76 1.79
N VAL A 130 -11.72 -3.04 1.49
CA VAL A 130 -12.17 -4.17 2.33
C VAL A 130 -11.06 -5.16 2.62
N ASP A 131 -11.07 -5.77 3.80
CA ASP A 131 -10.31 -6.99 4.06
C ASP A 131 -10.85 -8.12 3.17
N THR A 132 -9.97 -8.77 2.43
CA THR A 132 -10.33 -9.88 1.53
C THR A 132 -10.54 -11.21 2.27
N GLY A 133 -10.17 -11.28 3.55
CA GLY A 133 -10.09 -12.51 4.34
C GLY A 133 -8.89 -13.38 3.96
N GLN A 134 -8.06 -12.94 3.01
CA GLN A 134 -6.85 -13.63 2.59
C GLN A 134 -5.63 -13.11 3.35
N THR A 135 -4.58 -13.94 3.41
CA THR A 135 -3.29 -13.55 3.98
C THR A 135 -2.17 -13.83 2.99
N ALA A 136 -1.18 -12.94 2.98
CA ALA A 136 0.09 -13.13 2.29
C ALA A 136 1.10 -13.88 3.19
N GLN A 137 2.32 -14.07 2.69
CA GLN A 137 3.41 -14.69 3.44
C GLN A 137 3.60 -14.00 4.80
N GLY A 138 3.75 -14.80 5.87
CA GLY A 138 3.88 -14.30 7.24
C GLY A 138 2.54 -13.99 7.91
N GLY A 139 1.40 -14.35 7.29
CA GLY A 139 0.08 -14.11 7.85
C GLY A 139 -0.40 -12.67 7.73
N VAL A 140 0.26 -11.87 6.89
CA VAL A 140 -0.06 -10.45 6.68
C VAL A 140 -1.41 -10.34 5.95
N PRO A 141 -2.43 -9.67 6.51
CA PRO A 141 -3.73 -9.54 5.88
C PRO A 141 -3.66 -8.81 4.53
N VAL A 142 -4.55 -9.19 3.61
CA VAL A 142 -4.69 -8.55 2.30
C VAL A 142 -6.01 -7.78 2.24
N ALA A 143 -5.95 -6.49 1.96
CA ALA A 143 -7.10 -5.67 1.65
C ALA A 143 -7.17 -5.37 0.15
N ARG A 144 -8.38 -5.11 -0.34
CA ARG A 144 -8.65 -4.72 -1.73
C ARG A 144 -9.29 -3.35 -1.75
N ILE A 145 -8.72 -2.45 -2.55
CA ILE A 145 -9.43 -1.26 -3.04
C ILE A 145 -10.12 -1.60 -4.37
N THR A 146 -11.37 -1.19 -4.51
CA THR A 146 -12.14 -1.30 -5.76
C THR A 146 -12.53 0.10 -6.21
N PHE A 147 -12.46 0.36 -7.51
CA PHE A 147 -12.72 1.66 -8.11
C PHE A 147 -13.99 1.66 -8.95
N ALA A 148 -14.49 2.86 -9.28
CA ALA A 148 -15.73 3.06 -10.03
C ALA A 148 -15.64 2.58 -11.50
N ASP A 149 -14.44 2.34 -12.02
CA ASP A 149 -14.18 1.75 -13.35
C ASP A 149 -14.08 0.22 -13.33
N ASP A 150 -14.59 -0.43 -12.27
CA ASP A 150 -14.54 -1.86 -11.99
C ASP A 150 -13.11 -2.43 -11.81
N SER A 151 -12.09 -1.58 -11.80
CA SER A 151 -10.72 -2.00 -11.52
C SER A 151 -10.48 -2.18 -10.02
N PHE A 152 -9.48 -2.99 -9.66
CA PHE A 152 -9.16 -3.23 -8.25
C PHE A 152 -7.65 -3.36 -8.04
N PHE A 153 -7.21 -3.08 -6.82
CA PHE A 153 -5.82 -3.23 -6.41
C PHE A 153 -5.74 -3.80 -5.00
N ASP A 154 -4.91 -4.82 -4.81
CA ASP A 154 -4.70 -5.46 -3.51
C ASP A 154 -3.47 -4.90 -2.80
N TYR A 155 -3.62 -4.70 -1.49
CA TYR A 155 -2.59 -4.25 -0.58
C TYR A 155 -2.40 -5.25 0.56
N ARG A 156 -1.15 -5.40 1.00
CA ARG A 156 -0.81 -6.04 2.28
C ARG A 156 -0.87 -4.99 3.37
N LEU A 157 -1.58 -5.29 4.45
CA LEU A 157 -1.70 -4.42 5.62
C LEU A 157 -0.52 -4.67 6.56
N MET A 158 0.43 -3.75 6.58
CA MET A 158 1.70 -3.92 7.32
C MET A 158 1.53 -3.73 8.82
N ASP A 159 0.52 -2.97 9.22
CA ASP A 159 -0.07 -2.94 10.54
C ASP A 159 -1.51 -3.41 10.48
N LYS A 160 -2.07 -3.80 11.63
CA LYS A 160 -3.49 -4.14 11.73
C LYS A 160 -4.25 -2.82 11.91
N PRO A 161 -5.06 -2.37 10.93
CA PRO A 161 -5.84 -1.16 11.11
C PRO A 161 -6.84 -1.36 12.25
N ASP A 162 -7.06 -0.30 13.01
CA ASP A 162 -8.00 -0.31 14.13
C ASP A 162 -9.46 -0.25 13.65
N THR A 163 -10.39 -0.34 14.60
CA THR A 163 -11.82 -0.28 14.31
C THR A 163 -12.23 1.06 13.68
N ASP A 164 -11.56 2.16 14.05
CA ASP A 164 -11.90 3.49 13.55
C ASP A 164 -11.54 3.63 12.07
N PHE A 165 -10.39 3.09 11.66
CA PHE A 165 -10.05 2.97 10.24
C PHE A 165 -11.14 2.22 9.46
N TRP A 166 -11.58 1.06 9.95
CA TRP A 166 -12.59 0.27 9.26
C TRP A 166 -13.97 0.93 9.24
N ASN A 167 -14.32 1.67 10.28
CA ASN A 167 -15.55 2.48 10.32
C ASN A 167 -15.54 3.58 9.25
N VAL A 168 -14.38 4.19 8.98
CA VAL A 168 -14.20 5.18 7.91
C VAL A 168 -14.17 4.51 6.54
N ALA A 169 -13.43 3.41 6.39
CA ALA A 169 -13.31 2.68 5.13
C ALA A 169 -14.66 2.11 4.64
N ALA A 170 -15.55 1.72 5.57
CA ALA A 170 -16.91 1.28 5.25
C ALA A 170 -17.83 2.39 4.70
N GLN A 171 -17.38 3.65 4.70
CA GLN A 171 -18.09 4.80 4.16
C GLN A 171 -17.51 5.29 2.83
N LEU A 172 -16.49 4.63 2.30
CA LEU A 172 -16.07 4.81 0.90
C LEU A 172 -17.21 4.32 0.00
#